data_AF-A0A1A8WLU2-F1
#
_entry.id   AF-A0A1A8WLU2-F1
#
_cell.length_a   1.000
_cell.length_b   1.000
_cell.length_c   1.000
_cell.angle_alpha   90.00
_cell.angle_beta   90.00
_cell.angle_gamma   90.00
#
_symmetry.space_group_name_H-M   'P 1'
#
loop_
_entity.id
_entity.type
_entity.pdbx_description
1 polymer ?
#
loop_
_entity_poly.entity_id
_entity_poly.type
_entity_poly.pdbx_seq_one_letter_code
_entity_poly.pdbx_strand_id
1 'polypeptide(L)'
;MSNNRKDFILTKLAEKYTFIKDSDLYKFYQKIEEQYKEVGNTKPEDTSIFSGIGDPDVISFLIKLSNFLKGLLKKDFSGDDIDKSKTRHCAYLKYWLYDKLIINGFNEYDANMIFDFLKKNKNGYTTAVISGKTCNFYKLSLKNILKMKNLYDYYELLYDFDIKNYDDISKDKEYLLYFKNGLDLYKNSKVLCHSGKQSEYCYEFNEYSHAYNNGRAKSDTLSCKEKLLSSLYKKDTTSADRRTMNTIDPGLYELLKKDSIVNGTKLYKFYELLEKHYGVSTIRNCDYLDKYSIKDKSVICELLEVVKNILEKWDGTYAKYEELNPNKTCAYLNYWLYNKLFYKDTSPCDIDMFYYLWYKLYIDKSQRKYKCYNEKYYGFIKEELDNKKKLFDFLEYYNSIKDKMKEPKDKQKNNYCSYLKVIFELYKEMEQTNDPHTYKDEIELFRRIFFDNKELHFLEEKCPDLCLGLVFSDKYKTLCPFEKMAPGE
;
A
#
# COMPACT_ATOMS: atom_id res chain seq x y z
N MET A 1 -18.16 -12.29 -11.96
CA MET A 1 -18.31 -13.25 -10.86
C MET A 1 -19.52 -12.83 -10.05
N SER A 2 -20.48 -13.73 -9.88
CA SER A 2 -21.67 -13.53 -9.04
C SER A 2 -21.27 -13.69 -7.57
N ASN A 3 -20.63 -12.68 -6.99
CA ASN A 3 -20.45 -12.66 -5.54
C ASN A 3 -21.84 -12.47 -4.93
N ASN A 4 -22.28 -13.44 -4.14
CA ASN A 4 -23.54 -13.33 -3.43
C ASN A 4 -23.38 -12.17 -2.43
N ARG A 5 -24.09 -11.06 -2.67
CA ARG A 5 -23.92 -9.79 -1.90
C ARG A 5 -24.09 -9.98 -0.39
N LYS A 6 -24.74 -11.08 0.00
CA LYS A 6 -25.00 -11.48 1.38
C LYS A 6 -23.77 -12.08 2.08
N ASP A 7 -22.74 -12.52 1.36
CA ASP A 7 -21.56 -13.16 1.95
C ASP A 7 -20.61 -12.16 2.63
N PHE A 8 -20.77 -10.86 2.33
CA PHE A 8 -19.94 -9.77 2.85
C PHE A 8 -20.69 -8.84 3.81
N ILE A 9 -21.82 -9.24 4.39
CA ILE A 9 -22.43 -8.52 5.53
C ILE A 9 -21.58 -8.66 6.78
N LEU A 10 -21.67 -7.69 7.71
CA LEU A 10 -20.75 -7.63 8.85
C LEU A 10 -20.78 -8.90 9.70
N THR A 11 -21.96 -9.52 9.86
CA THR A 11 -22.08 -10.79 10.58
C THR A 11 -21.33 -11.93 9.90
N LYS A 12 -21.37 -12.02 8.56
CA LYS A 12 -20.60 -13.01 7.79
C LYS A 12 -19.10 -12.75 7.82
N LEU A 13 -18.70 -11.49 7.75
CA LEU A 13 -17.31 -11.10 7.95
C LEU A 13 -16.82 -11.51 9.35
N ALA A 14 -17.60 -11.26 10.41
CA ALA A 14 -17.26 -11.62 11.78
C ALA A 14 -17.34 -13.13 12.10
N GLU A 15 -18.16 -13.89 11.37
CA GLU A 15 -18.16 -15.35 11.38
C GLU A 15 -16.86 -15.89 10.79
N LYS A 16 -16.38 -15.30 9.69
CA LYS A 16 -15.16 -15.71 9.00
C LYS A 16 -13.89 -15.29 9.75
N TYR A 17 -13.86 -14.06 10.28
CA TYR A 17 -12.69 -13.46 10.89
C TYR A 17 -13.00 -12.95 12.30
N THR A 18 -12.48 -13.63 13.31
CA THR A 18 -12.82 -13.36 14.72
C THR A 18 -12.40 -11.98 15.20
N PHE A 19 -11.29 -11.44 14.69
CA PHE A 19 -10.79 -10.11 15.06
C PHE A 19 -11.79 -8.98 14.75
N ILE A 20 -12.73 -9.20 13.80
CA ILE A 20 -13.77 -8.22 13.47
C ILE A 20 -14.69 -7.99 14.67
N LYS A 21 -14.89 -9.01 15.52
CA LYS A 21 -15.73 -8.90 16.72
C LYS A 21 -15.18 -7.91 17.74
N ASP A 22 -13.87 -7.66 17.69
CA ASP A 22 -13.19 -6.71 18.58
C ASP A 22 -13.32 -5.26 18.09
N SER A 23 -13.83 -5.02 16.88
CA SER A 23 -13.99 -3.68 16.31
C SER A 23 -15.10 -2.88 16.99
N ASP A 24 -14.90 -1.56 17.12
CA ASP A 24 -15.92 -0.61 17.55
C ASP A 24 -17.17 -0.68 16.65
N LEU A 25 -16.97 -0.84 15.33
CA LEU A 25 -18.07 -1.01 14.37
C LEU A 25 -18.92 -2.23 14.71
N TYR A 26 -18.32 -3.39 14.98
CA TYR A 26 -19.07 -4.60 15.31
C TYR A 26 -19.81 -4.48 16.63
N LYS A 27 -19.15 -4.00 17.69
CA LYS A 27 -19.79 -3.79 19.00
C LYS A 27 -20.98 -2.83 18.89
N PHE A 28 -20.80 -1.72 18.18
CA PHE A 28 -21.87 -0.76 17.92
C PHE A 28 -23.01 -1.38 17.11
N TYR A 29 -22.68 -2.11 16.04
CA TYR A 29 -23.65 -2.79 15.18
C TYR A 29 -24.53 -3.76 15.98
N GLN A 30 -23.94 -4.59 16.85
CA GLN A 30 -24.71 -5.51 17.69
C GLN A 30 -25.69 -4.76 18.61
N LYS A 31 -25.22 -3.69 19.26
CA LYS A 31 -26.05 -2.87 20.15
C LYS A 31 -27.25 -2.25 19.42
N ILE A 32 -27.05 -1.71 18.22
CA ILE A 32 -28.17 -1.15 17.44
C ILE A 32 -29.07 -2.23 16.85
N GLU A 33 -28.53 -3.41 16.54
CA GLU A 33 -29.30 -4.55 16.05
C GLU A 33 -30.27 -5.09 17.11
N GLU A 34 -29.82 -5.21 18.35
CA GLU A 34 -30.66 -5.56 19.50
C GLU A 34 -31.80 -4.55 19.68
N GLN A 35 -31.47 -3.26 19.65
CA GLN A 35 -32.47 -2.20 19.75
C GLN A 35 -33.49 -2.27 18.61
N TYR A 36 -33.03 -2.47 17.36
CA TYR A 36 -33.93 -2.58 16.22
C TYR A 36 -34.89 -3.78 16.33
N LYS A 37 -34.47 -4.87 16.97
CA LYS A 37 -35.35 -6.03 17.22
C LYS A 37 -36.48 -5.72 18.20
N GLU A 38 -36.21 -4.91 19.23
CA GLU A 38 -37.20 -4.50 20.24
C GLU A 38 -38.17 -3.41 19.75
N VAL A 39 -37.84 -2.72 18.66
CA VAL A 39 -38.71 -1.67 18.10
C VAL A 39 -39.98 -2.28 17.51
N GLY A 40 -41.12 -1.86 18.05
CA GLY A 40 -42.45 -2.19 17.52
C GLY A 40 -42.79 -1.50 16.20
N ASN A 41 -43.74 -2.07 15.47
CA ASN A 41 -44.22 -1.55 14.18
C ASN A 41 -45.39 -0.56 14.34
N THR A 42 -45.33 0.31 15.35
CA THR A 42 -46.39 1.29 15.57
C THR A 42 -46.45 2.24 14.38
N LYS A 43 -47.58 2.26 13.67
CA LYS A 43 -47.78 3.18 12.55
C LYS A 43 -47.81 4.62 13.08
N PRO A 44 -47.22 5.58 12.35
CA PRO A 44 -47.39 6.99 12.66
C PRO A 44 -48.87 7.38 12.52
N GLU A 45 -49.28 8.39 13.29
CA GLU A 45 -50.65 8.93 13.27
C GLU A 45 -51.06 9.41 11.87
N ASP A 46 -50.10 9.93 11.10
CA ASP A 46 -50.27 10.29 9.70
C ASP A 46 -49.66 9.24 8.77
N THR A 47 -50.51 8.38 8.19
CA THR A 47 -50.09 7.38 7.21
C THR A 47 -49.86 7.96 5.81
N SER A 48 -50.25 9.21 5.56
CA SER A 48 -50.07 9.86 4.25
C SER A 48 -48.58 10.09 3.92
N ILE A 49 -47.70 10.02 4.91
CA ILE A 49 -46.25 10.13 4.72
C ILE A 49 -45.68 9.01 3.83
N PHE A 50 -46.36 7.86 3.76
CA PHE A 50 -46.00 6.73 2.90
C PHE A 50 -46.68 6.76 1.52
N SER A 51 -47.46 7.80 1.23
CA SER A 51 -48.12 7.98 -0.06
C SER A 51 -47.10 7.97 -1.20
N GLY A 52 -47.36 7.14 -2.22
CA GLY A 52 -46.48 6.93 -3.37
C GLY A 52 -45.52 5.74 -3.25
N ILE A 53 -45.51 5.03 -2.12
CA ILE A 53 -44.76 3.77 -1.94
C ILE A 53 -45.73 2.61 -2.15
N GLY A 54 -45.52 1.81 -3.19
CA GLY A 54 -46.42 0.71 -3.55
C GLY A 54 -46.04 -0.65 -2.93
N ASP A 55 -44.79 -0.81 -2.53
CA ASP A 55 -44.26 -2.08 -2.00
C ASP A 55 -44.55 -2.22 -0.49
N PRO A 56 -45.36 -3.21 -0.06
CA PRO A 56 -45.69 -3.43 1.35
C PRO A 56 -44.48 -3.74 2.24
N ASP A 57 -43.46 -4.43 1.72
CA ASP A 57 -42.25 -4.77 2.46
C ASP A 57 -41.40 -3.52 2.70
N VAL A 58 -41.33 -2.63 1.71
CA VAL A 58 -40.69 -1.31 1.85
C VAL A 58 -41.42 -0.44 2.88
N ILE A 59 -42.76 -0.40 2.85
CA ILE A 59 -43.55 0.35 3.84
C ILE A 59 -43.31 -0.20 5.25
N SER A 60 -43.39 -1.52 5.42
CA SER A 60 -43.14 -2.20 6.70
C SER A 60 -41.75 -1.88 7.25
N PHE A 61 -40.74 -1.95 6.39
CA PHE A 61 -39.36 -1.59 6.73
C PHE A 61 -39.24 -0.13 7.15
N LEU A 62 -39.84 0.82 6.42
CA LEU A 62 -39.76 2.24 6.72
C LEU A 62 -40.47 2.64 8.01
N ILE A 63 -41.62 2.03 8.32
CA ILE A 63 -42.31 2.23 9.62
C ILE A 63 -41.37 1.83 10.75
N LYS A 64 -40.81 0.62 10.68
CA LYS A 64 -39.92 0.10 11.71
C LYS A 64 -38.63 0.93 11.82
N LEU A 65 -38.02 1.28 10.68
CA LEU A 65 -36.82 2.10 10.61
C LEU A 65 -37.06 3.48 11.25
N SER A 66 -38.20 4.12 10.96
CA SER A 66 -38.50 5.45 11.48
C SER A 66 -38.69 5.46 13.00
N ASN A 67 -39.41 4.46 13.54
CA ASN A 67 -39.54 4.27 14.98
C ASN A 67 -38.17 4.06 15.64
N PHE A 68 -37.31 3.26 15.00
CA PHE A 68 -35.95 3.03 15.47
C PHE A 68 -35.12 4.32 15.48
N LEU A 69 -35.07 5.07 14.36
CA LEU A 69 -34.30 6.32 14.25
C LEU A 69 -34.77 7.36 15.27
N LYS A 70 -36.08 7.50 15.49
CA LYS A 70 -36.66 8.38 16.51
C LYS A 70 -36.26 7.96 17.93
N GLY A 71 -36.10 6.66 18.17
CA GLY A 71 -35.68 6.09 19.45
C GLY A 71 -34.22 6.34 19.80
N LEU A 72 -33.34 6.51 18.80
CA LEU A 72 -31.89 6.68 19.00
C LEU A 72 -31.53 7.91 19.85
N LEU A 73 -32.32 8.99 19.75
CA LEU A 73 -32.17 10.22 20.55
C LEU A 73 -32.14 9.97 22.06
N LYS A 74 -32.92 8.99 22.52
CA LYS A 74 -33.14 8.73 23.95
C LYS A 74 -32.12 7.74 24.52
N LYS A 75 -31.17 7.27 23.70
CA LYS A 75 -30.25 6.21 24.07
C LYS A 75 -28.89 6.77 24.39
N ASP A 76 -28.35 6.30 25.51
CA ASP A 76 -26.97 6.57 25.85
C ASP A 76 -26.05 5.53 25.18
N PHE A 77 -25.15 6.05 24.35
CA PHE A 77 -24.07 5.28 23.72
C PHE A 77 -22.73 5.51 24.45
N SER A 78 -22.74 6.08 25.66
CA SER A 78 -21.58 6.23 26.52
C SER A 78 -21.19 4.90 27.21
N GLY A 79 -19.88 4.69 27.37
CA GLY A 79 -19.28 3.48 27.95
C GLY A 79 -17.90 3.19 27.33
N ASP A 80 -16.93 2.70 28.12
CA ASP A 80 -15.51 2.54 27.76
C ASP A 80 -15.25 1.74 26.47
N ASP A 81 -16.21 0.89 26.05
CA ASP A 81 -16.14 0.07 24.83
C ASP A 81 -16.63 0.74 23.53
N ILE A 82 -17.32 1.88 23.61
CA ILE A 82 -17.93 2.59 22.45
C ILE A 82 -17.53 4.08 22.42
N ASP A 83 -16.96 4.61 23.50
CA ASP A 83 -16.74 6.06 23.70
C ASP A 83 -15.67 6.70 22.79
N LYS A 84 -14.70 5.91 22.28
CA LYS A 84 -13.56 6.45 21.51
C LYS A 84 -13.94 7.02 20.15
N SER A 85 -15.14 6.74 19.63
CA SER A 85 -15.53 7.13 18.26
C SER A 85 -16.93 7.73 18.12
N LYS A 86 -17.37 8.58 19.06
CA LYS A 86 -18.62 9.37 18.92
C LYS A 86 -18.74 10.11 17.57
N THR A 87 -17.63 10.46 16.94
CA THR A 87 -17.59 11.08 15.60
C THR A 87 -17.95 10.12 14.45
N ARG A 88 -17.87 8.80 14.66
CA ARG A 88 -18.10 7.74 13.66
C ARG A 88 -19.47 7.08 13.76
N HIS A 89 -20.24 7.30 14.83
CA HIS A 89 -21.54 6.65 15.03
C HIS A 89 -22.53 6.84 13.88
N CYS A 90 -22.53 8.00 13.22
CA CYS A 90 -23.34 8.19 12.01
C CYS A 90 -22.89 7.30 10.85
N ALA A 91 -21.58 7.13 10.64
CA ALA A 91 -21.06 6.20 9.64
C ALA A 91 -21.45 4.75 9.96
N TYR A 92 -21.36 4.34 11.22
CA TYR A 92 -21.75 2.99 11.65
C TYR A 92 -23.26 2.73 11.49
N LEU A 93 -24.10 3.73 11.78
CA LEU A 93 -25.54 3.65 11.55
C LEU A 93 -25.86 3.51 10.05
N LYS A 94 -25.19 4.27 9.19
CA LYS A 94 -25.35 4.16 7.73
C LYS A 94 -24.86 2.82 7.22
N TYR A 95 -23.70 2.34 7.68
CA TYR A 95 -23.18 1.00 7.41
C TYR A 95 -24.25 -0.07 7.72
N TRP A 96 -24.83 -0.01 8.91
CA TRP A 96 -25.88 -0.94 9.32
C TRP A 96 -27.13 -0.86 8.44
N LEU A 97 -27.57 0.36 8.09
CA LEU A 97 -28.69 0.55 7.17
C LEU A 97 -28.40 -0.11 5.81
N TYR A 98 -27.19 0.07 5.28
CA TYR A 98 -26.78 -0.56 4.02
C TYR A 98 -26.83 -2.09 4.09
N ASP A 99 -26.39 -2.68 5.21
CA ASP A 99 -26.56 -4.11 5.46
C ASP A 99 -28.03 -4.53 5.46
N LYS A 100 -28.92 -3.77 6.11
CA LYS A 100 -30.36 -4.06 6.10
C LYS A 100 -30.95 -4.04 4.71
N LEU A 101 -30.57 -3.08 3.87
CA LEU A 101 -31.03 -3.04 2.49
C LEU A 101 -30.60 -4.30 1.72
N ILE A 102 -29.36 -4.76 1.91
CA ILE A 102 -28.81 -5.96 1.26
C ILE A 102 -29.47 -7.24 1.80
N ILE A 103 -29.65 -7.35 3.12
CA ILE A 103 -30.22 -8.54 3.77
C ILE A 103 -31.67 -8.76 3.35
N ASN A 104 -32.48 -7.70 3.36
CA ASN A 104 -33.88 -7.75 2.93
C ASN A 104 -34.04 -7.99 1.42
N GLY A 105 -32.96 -7.91 0.64
CA GLY A 105 -33.01 -8.18 -0.80
C GLY A 105 -33.67 -7.07 -1.62
N PHE A 106 -33.74 -5.85 -1.07
CA PHE A 106 -34.30 -4.69 -1.76
C PHE A 106 -33.52 -4.38 -3.04
N ASN A 107 -34.28 -4.13 -4.11
CA ASN A 107 -33.73 -3.80 -5.41
C ASN A 107 -33.42 -2.29 -5.53
N GLU A 108 -32.99 -1.84 -6.71
CA GLU A 108 -32.64 -0.43 -6.95
C GLU A 108 -33.83 0.52 -6.78
N TYR A 109 -35.05 0.10 -7.18
CA TYR A 109 -36.27 0.90 -7.02
C TYR A 109 -36.64 1.06 -5.55
N ASP A 110 -36.62 -0.04 -4.79
CA ASP A 110 -36.92 -0.05 -3.35
C ASP A 110 -35.94 0.84 -2.58
N ALA A 111 -34.63 0.71 -2.86
CA ALA A 111 -33.60 1.54 -2.25
C ALA A 111 -33.84 3.04 -2.56
N ASN A 112 -34.15 3.38 -3.81
CA ASN A 112 -34.46 4.76 -4.19
C ASN A 112 -35.67 5.32 -3.44
N MET A 113 -36.75 4.54 -3.30
CA MET A 113 -37.91 4.93 -2.50
C MET A 113 -37.56 5.17 -1.04
N ILE A 114 -36.76 4.29 -0.45
CA ILE A 114 -36.32 4.41 0.95
C ILE A 114 -35.54 5.70 1.15
N PHE A 115 -34.56 6.00 0.30
CA PHE A 115 -33.77 7.22 0.43
C PHE A 115 -34.57 8.50 0.12
N ASP A 116 -35.49 8.46 -0.84
CA ASP A 116 -36.39 9.60 -1.09
C ASP A 116 -37.28 9.88 0.12
N PHE A 117 -37.78 8.82 0.78
CA PHE A 117 -38.53 8.94 2.02
C PHE A 117 -37.68 9.54 3.15
N LEU A 118 -36.45 9.03 3.37
CA LEU A 118 -35.53 9.55 4.39
C LEU A 118 -35.16 11.02 4.14
N LYS A 119 -34.93 11.39 2.87
CA LYS A 119 -34.59 12.76 2.46
C LYS A 119 -35.76 13.72 2.68
N LYS A 120 -36.98 13.32 2.32
CA LYS A 120 -38.21 14.11 2.50
C LYS A 120 -38.51 14.35 3.98
N ASN A 121 -38.26 13.37 4.84
CA ASN A 121 -38.64 13.39 6.25
C ASN A 121 -37.49 13.71 7.22
N LYS A 122 -36.33 14.16 6.71
CA LYS A 122 -35.07 14.34 7.47
C LYS A 122 -35.14 15.24 8.71
N ASN A 123 -36.11 16.16 8.77
CA ASN A 123 -36.34 17.09 9.88
C ASN A 123 -37.53 16.69 10.78
N GLY A 124 -38.07 15.49 10.59
CA GLY A 124 -39.26 15.01 11.28
C GLY A 124 -39.08 13.58 11.77
N TYR A 125 -39.99 12.70 11.32
CA TYR A 125 -40.14 11.34 11.82
C TYR A 125 -38.94 10.40 11.53
N THR A 126 -38.03 10.78 10.62
CA THR A 126 -36.81 10.04 10.29
C THR A 126 -35.53 10.73 10.76
N THR A 127 -35.62 11.76 11.61
CA THR A 127 -34.45 12.45 12.14
C THR A 127 -33.63 11.49 13.01
N ALA A 128 -32.47 11.07 12.51
CA ALA A 128 -31.54 10.25 13.26
C ALA A 128 -30.54 11.15 13.97
N VAL A 129 -30.65 11.25 15.30
CA VAL A 129 -29.66 11.94 16.12
C VAL A 129 -29.01 10.91 17.02
N ILE A 130 -27.69 10.81 16.94
CA ILE A 130 -26.90 9.89 17.75
C ILE A 130 -25.71 10.64 18.34
N SER A 131 -25.45 10.43 19.62
CA SER A 131 -24.35 11.10 20.35
C SER A 131 -24.35 12.63 20.15
N GLY A 132 -25.54 13.23 20.13
CA GLY A 132 -25.72 14.68 19.99
C GLY A 132 -25.51 15.22 18.56
N LYS A 133 -25.34 14.36 17.55
CA LYS A 133 -25.18 14.77 16.14
C LYS A 133 -26.28 14.19 15.26
N THR A 134 -26.82 15.03 14.38
CA THR A 134 -27.75 14.59 13.34
C THR A 134 -26.99 13.86 12.23
N CYS A 135 -27.45 12.67 11.85
CA CYS A 135 -26.89 11.91 10.74
C CYS A 135 -27.62 12.23 9.44
N ASN A 136 -26.86 12.50 8.37
CA ASN A 136 -27.43 12.74 7.05
C ASN A 136 -27.49 11.44 6.24
N PHE A 137 -28.63 11.13 5.63
CA PHE A 137 -28.75 10.01 4.70
C PHE A 137 -28.76 10.54 3.26
N TYR A 138 -27.69 10.29 2.52
CA TYR A 138 -27.56 10.67 1.11
C TYR A 138 -28.23 9.65 0.20
N LYS A 139 -28.82 10.11 -0.91
CA LYS A 139 -29.51 9.23 -1.85
C LYS A 139 -28.51 8.46 -2.70
N LEU A 140 -28.14 7.27 -2.24
CA LEU A 140 -27.22 6.39 -2.95
C LEU A 140 -27.97 5.33 -3.77
N SER A 141 -27.52 5.09 -5.00
CA SER A 141 -27.91 3.92 -5.77
C SER A 141 -27.42 2.63 -5.08
N LEU A 142 -28.07 1.49 -5.34
CA LEU A 142 -27.65 0.21 -4.75
C LEU A 142 -26.20 -0.13 -5.11
N LYS A 143 -25.77 0.22 -6.31
CA LYS A 143 -24.37 0.10 -6.74
C LYS A 143 -23.43 0.93 -5.86
N ASN A 144 -23.80 2.17 -5.51
CA ASN A 144 -22.99 3.03 -4.66
C ASN A 144 -23.00 2.58 -3.20
N ILE A 145 -24.12 2.02 -2.71
CA ILE A 145 -24.21 1.41 -1.38
C ILE A 145 -23.20 0.26 -1.25
N LEU A 146 -23.15 -0.64 -2.24
CA LEU A 146 -22.19 -1.76 -2.24
C LEU A 146 -20.73 -1.29 -2.27
N LYS A 147 -20.44 -0.22 -3.03
CA LYS A 147 -19.10 0.38 -3.04
C LYS A 147 -18.74 0.99 -1.69
N MET A 148 -19.64 1.78 -1.10
CA MET A 148 -19.42 2.41 0.21
C MET A 148 -19.20 1.37 1.29
N LYS A 149 -19.98 0.29 1.27
CA LYS A 149 -19.83 -0.80 2.21
C LYS A 149 -18.47 -1.50 2.10
N ASN A 150 -18.07 -1.89 0.89
CA ASN A 150 -16.78 -2.54 0.68
C ASN A 150 -15.60 -1.62 1.10
N LEU A 151 -15.72 -0.32 0.84
CA LEU A 151 -14.78 0.69 1.32
C LEU A 151 -14.75 0.77 2.86
N TYR A 152 -15.92 0.78 3.51
CA TYR A 152 -16.02 0.76 4.98
C TYR A 152 -15.43 -0.52 5.57
N ASP A 153 -15.69 -1.69 4.98
CA ASP A 153 -15.12 -2.95 5.43
C ASP A 153 -13.59 -2.93 5.37
N TYR A 154 -13.02 -2.46 4.25
CA TYR A 154 -11.58 -2.28 4.15
C TYR A 154 -11.05 -1.35 5.26
N TYR A 155 -11.67 -0.20 5.45
CA TYR A 155 -11.09 0.82 6.32
C TYR A 155 -11.34 0.54 7.82
N GLU A 156 -12.56 0.18 8.21
CA GLU A 156 -12.94 -0.10 9.60
C GLU A 156 -12.43 -1.44 10.11
N LEU A 157 -12.40 -2.46 9.24
CA LEU A 157 -12.19 -3.84 9.68
C LEU A 157 -10.81 -4.37 9.32
N LEU A 158 -10.13 -3.83 8.31
CA LEU A 158 -8.82 -4.31 7.89
C LEU A 158 -7.70 -3.29 8.09
N TYR A 159 -7.94 -2.04 7.72
CA TYR A 159 -6.90 -1.03 7.69
C TYR A 159 -6.43 -0.63 9.10
N ASP A 160 -7.37 -0.43 10.04
CA ASP A 160 -7.05 -0.05 11.41
C ASP A 160 -6.51 -1.21 12.28
N PHE A 161 -6.59 -2.46 11.79
CA PHE A 161 -6.19 -3.67 12.53
C PHE A 161 -4.70 -4.05 12.41
N ASP A 162 -4.26 -5.03 13.19
CA ASP A 162 -2.88 -5.55 13.17
C ASP A 162 -2.54 -6.18 11.81
N ILE A 163 -1.30 -5.98 11.34
CA ILE A 163 -0.80 -6.55 10.09
C ILE A 163 -0.88 -8.08 10.04
N LYS A 164 -0.89 -8.77 11.19
CA LYS A 164 -1.08 -10.22 11.27
C LYS A 164 -2.41 -10.68 10.67
N ASN A 165 -3.46 -9.85 10.71
CA ASN A 165 -4.76 -10.19 10.15
C ASN A 165 -4.75 -10.30 8.62
N TYR A 166 -3.77 -9.68 7.95
CA TYR A 166 -3.59 -9.77 6.51
C TYR A 166 -3.16 -11.18 6.09
N ASP A 167 -2.38 -11.87 6.93
CA ASP A 167 -1.97 -13.26 6.67
C ASP A 167 -3.19 -14.18 6.65
N ASP A 168 -4.12 -14.01 7.59
CA ASP A 168 -5.34 -14.81 7.65
C ASP A 168 -6.28 -14.54 6.47
N ILE A 169 -6.45 -13.27 6.08
CA ILE A 169 -7.23 -12.90 4.90
C ILE A 169 -6.59 -13.45 3.62
N SER A 170 -5.25 -13.47 3.54
CA SER A 170 -4.55 -13.91 2.33
C SER A 170 -4.83 -15.37 1.95
N LYS A 171 -5.18 -16.21 2.93
CA LYS A 171 -5.53 -17.62 2.76
C LYS A 171 -6.80 -17.81 1.92
N ASP A 172 -7.67 -16.81 1.85
CA ASP A 172 -8.92 -16.86 1.10
C ASP A 172 -8.93 -15.83 -0.03
N LYS A 173 -8.88 -16.34 -1.27
CA LYS A 173 -8.77 -15.51 -2.48
C LYS A 173 -9.94 -14.57 -2.66
N GLU A 174 -11.15 -15.01 -2.31
CA GLU A 174 -12.34 -14.21 -2.52
C GLU A 174 -12.38 -13.03 -1.56
N TYR A 175 -12.10 -13.27 -0.28
CA TYR A 175 -12.06 -12.21 0.73
C TYR A 175 -10.87 -11.26 0.55
N LEU A 176 -9.69 -11.77 0.18
CA LEU A 176 -8.59 -10.87 -0.13
C LEU A 176 -8.92 -9.99 -1.35
N LEU A 177 -9.52 -10.54 -2.41
CA LEU A 177 -9.97 -9.71 -3.53
C LEU A 177 -11.02 -8.68 -3.10
N TYR A 178 -11.94 -9.06 -2.21
CA TYR A 178 -12.94 -8.15 -1.64
C TYR A 178 -12.29 -6.94 -0.95
N PHE A 179 -11.31 -7.17 -0.07
CA PHE A 179 -10.60 -6.10 0.63
C PHE A 179 -9.67 -5.29 -0.26
N LYS A 180 -9.03 -5.91 -1.27
CA LYS A 180 -8.24 -5.18 -2.28
C LYS A 180 -9.12 -4.24 -3.10
N ASN A 181 -10.31 -4.69 -3.49
CA ASN A 181 -11.29 -3.82 -4.14
C ASN A 181 -11.68 -2.64 -3.24
N GLY A 182 -11.75 -2.83 -1.92
CA GLY A 182 -12.06 -1.77 -0.95
C GLY A 182 -10.97 -0.72 -0.85
N LEU A 183 -9.71 -1.16 -0.85
CA LEU A 183 -8.55 -0.28 -0.96
C LEU A 183 -8.60 0.53 -2.26
N ASP A 184 -8.87 -0.12 -3.40
CA ASP A 184 -8.94 0.55 -4.70
C ASP A 184 -10.11 1.56 -4.75
N LEU A 185 -11.27 1.19 -4.21
CA LEU A 185 -12.41 2.09 -4.06
C LEU A 185 -12.07 3.28 -3.18
N TYR A 186 -11.39 3.07 -2.06
CA TYR A 186 -10.95 4.14 -1.16
C TYR A 186 -10.02 5.12 -1.87
N LYS A 187 -8.97 4.62 -2.55
CA LYS A 187 -8.02 5.43 -3.33
C LYS A 187 -8.71 6.22 -4.44
N ASN A 188 -9.54 5.55 -5.23
CA ASN A 188 -10.28 6.19 -6.32
C ASN A 188 -11.28 7.23 -5.80
N SER A 189 -11.92 6.98 -4.66
CA SER A 189 -12.88 7.92 -4.05
C SER A 189 -12.19 9.18 -3.54
N LYS A 190 -10.97 9.06 -2.97
CA LYS A 190 -10.16 10.23 -2.62
C LYS A 190 -9.93 11.13 -3.84
N VAL A 191 -9.48 10.55 -4.95
CA VAL A 191 -9.22 11.33 -6.17
C VAL A 191 -10.51 11.92 -6.75
N LEU A 192 -11.54 11.09 -6.89
CA LEU A 192 -12.82 11.47 -7.48
C LEU A 192 -13.53 12.58 -6.69
N CYS A 193 -13.52 12.50 -5.36
CA CYS A 193 -14.28 13.40 -4.50
C CYS A 193 -13.47 14.61 -4.00
N HIS A 194 -12.15 14.63 -4.22
CA HIS A 194 -11.30 15.80 -3.98
C HIS A 194 -11.54 16.91 -5.03
N SER A 195 -11.95 16.56 -6.25
CA SER A 195 -12.12 17.51 -7.36
C SER A 195 -13.39 18.38 -7.28
N GLY A 196 -14.06 18.45 -6.13
CA GLY A 196 -15.27 19.27 -5.93
C GLY A 196 -16.52 18.82 -6.70
N LYS A 197 -16.52 17.66 -7.39
CA LYS A 197 -17.72 17.10 -8.03
C LYS A 197 -18.68 16.60 -6.96
N GLN A 198 -19.68 17.40 -6.65
CA GLN A 198 -20.65 17.12 -5.60
C GLN A 198 -21.70 16.11 -6.08
N SER A 199 -21.43 14.83 -5.82
CA SER A 199 -22.42 13.75 -5.94
C SER A 199 -22.83 13.26 -4.56
N GLU A 200 -24.03 12.67 -4.44
CA GLU A 200 -24.50 12.03 -3.19
C GLU A 200 -23.48 11.00 -2.67
N TYR A 201 -22.82 10.27 -3.57
CA TYR A 201 -21.70 9.38 -3.23
C TYR A 201 -20.51 10.12 -2.59
N CYS A 202 -20.10 11.25 -3.17
CA CYS A 202 -18.99 12.03 -2.63
C CYS A 202 -19.33 12.73 -1.32
N TYR A 203 -20.59 13.12 -1.10
CA TYR A 203 -20.99 13.63 0.21
C TYR A 203 -20.88 12.55 1.28
N GLU A 204 -21.35 11.33 1.00
CA GLU A 204 -21.21 10.20 1.92
C GLU A 204 -19.74 9.88 2.21
N PHE A 205 -18.92 9.77 1.16
CA PHE A 205 -17.51 9.48 1.30
C PHE A 205 -16.75 10.60 2.04
N ASN A 206 -17.04 11.87 1.77
CA ASN A 206 -16.39 12.99 2.43
C ASN A 206 -16.81 13.12 3.89
N GLU A 207 -18.10 12.98 4.21
CA GLU A 207 -18.58 12.99 5.60
C GLU A 207 -17.88 11.89 6.41
N TYR A 208 -17.83 10.68 5.84
CA TYR A 208 -17.04 9.58 6.38
C TYR A 208 -15.58 10.00 6.57
N SER A 209 -14.86 10.34 5.50
CA SER A 209 -13.42 10.65 5.56
C SER A 209 -13.09 11.78 6.54
N HIS A 210 -13.93 12.82 6.66
CA HIS A 210 -13.73 13.90 7.62
C HIS A 210 -13.81 13.43 9.06
N ALA A 211 -14.69 12.47 9.38
CA ALA A 211 -14.79 11.89 10.71
C ALA A 211 -13.47 11.20 11.16
N TYR A 212 -12.65 10.74 10.20
CA TYR A 212 -11.36 10.08 10.47
C TYR A 212 -10.16 11.03 10.41
N ASN A 213 -10.24 12.07 9.58
CA ASN A 213 -9.17 13.05 9.44
C ASN A 213 -9.11 14.04 10.62
N ASN A 214 -10.23 14.31 11.30
CA ASN A 214 -10.32 15.27 12.41
C ASN A 214 -9.63 14.86 13.73
N GLY A 215 -8.91 13.73 13.77
CA GLY A 215 -8.20 13.25 14.97
C GLY A 215 -6.82 12.63 14.72
N ARG A 216 -6.30 12.64 13.48
CA ARG A 216 -4.98 12.06 13.18
C ARG A 216 -4.00 13.13 12.70
N ALA A 217 -3.23 13.69 13.63
CA ALA A 217 -1.84 14.02 13.33
C ALA A 217 -1.04 12.71 13.38
N LYS A 218 -1.03 11.93 12.29
CA LYS A 218 -0.15 10.76 12.07
C LYS A 218 -0.18 10.44 10.58
N SER A 219 0.74 10.98 9.77
CA SER A 219 2.18 10.65 9.63
C SER A 219 2.37 9.21 9.16
N ASP A 220 2.72 9.09 7.87
CA ASP A 220 3.69 8.17 7.23
C ASP A 220 3.55 6.64 7.42
N THR A 221 2.77 6.18 8.40
CA THR A 221 2.40 4.77 8.62
C THR A 221 1.21 4.32 7.76
N LEU A 222 0.61 5.25 7.00
CA LEU A 222 -0.51 4.95 6.11
C LEU A 222 -0.11 4.21 4.82
N SER A 223 1.15 4.33 4.38
CA SER A 223 1.60 3.76 3.09
C SER A 223 1.80 2.23 3.17
N CYS A 224 2.35 1.72 4.27
CA CYS A 224 2.80 0.33 4.34
C CYS A 224 1.68 -0.71 4.26
N LYS A 225 0.55 -0.49 4.95
CA LYS A 225 -0.55 -1.45 5.02
C LYS A 225 -1.27 -1.57 3.67
N GLU A 226 -1.44 -0.43 3.00
CA GLU A 226 -1.97 -0.39 1.64
C GLU A 226 -1.06 -1.16 0.68
N LYS A 227 0.26 -0.91 0.75
CA LYS A 227 1.26 -1.60 -0.07
C LYS A 227 1.37 -3.10 0.23
N LEU A 228 1.29 -3.48 1.51
CA LEU A 228 1.19 -4.87 1.95
C LEU A 228 -0.03 -5.53 1.30
N LEU A 229 -1.23 -4.95 1.47
CA LEU A 229 -2.46 -5.50 0.88
C LEU A 229 -2.38 -5.64 -0.64
N SER A 230 -1.85 -4.61 -1.32
CA SER A 230 -1.64 -4.62 -2.77
C SER A 230 -0.67 -5.71 -3.22
N SER A 231 0.36 -6.02 -2.42
CA SER A 231 1.38 -7.03 -2.72
C SER A 231 0.86 -8.47 -2.57
N LEU A 232 -0.10 -8.73 -1.68
CA LEU A 232 -0.68 -10.06 -1.50
C LEU A 232 -1.36 -10.53 -2.81
N TYR A 233 -1.21 -11.80 -3.18
CA TYR A 233 -1.59 -12.39 -4.49
C TYR A 233 -0.74 -12.04 -5.71
N LYS A 234 0.38 -11.30 -5.61
CA LYS A 234 1.40 -11.43 -6.66
C LYS A 234 1.85 -12.88 -6.62
N LYS A 235 1.45 -13.68 -7.63
CA LYS A 235 1.92 -15.05 -7.82
C LYS A 235 3.43 -14.96 -7.67
N ASP A 236 4.01 -15.70 -6.74
CA ASP A 236 5.44 -15.97 -6.73
C ASP A 236 5.75 -16.79 -8.00
N THR A 237 5.80 -16.11 -9.14
CA THR A 237 6.64 -16.50 -10.27
C THR A 237 8.00 -15.88 -10.07
N THR A 238 8.59 -16.14 -8.91
CA THR A 238 9.97 -16.57 -8.85
C THR A 238 10.05 -17.55 -7.70
N SER A 239 10.39 -18.80 -8.02
CA SER A 239 11.02 -19.72 -7.09
C SER A 239 11.98 -18.90 -6.23
N ALA A 240 11.85 -19.00 -4.91
CA ALA A 240 12.96 -18.74 -4.02
C ALA A 240 14.06 -19.78 -4.31
N ASP A 241 14.65 -19.71 -5.51
CA ASP A 241 15.99 -20.21 -5.72
C ASP A 241 16.81 -19.49 -4.68
N ARG A 242 17.55 -20.27 -3.89
CA ARG A 242 18.59 -19.79 -2.97
C ARG A 242 19.55 -18.89 -3.76
N ARG A 243 19.19 -17.63 -3.97
CA ARG A 243 20.15 -16.61 -4.36
C ARG A 243 21.09 -16.52 -3.19
N THR A 244 22.36 -16.84 -3.44
CA THR A 244 23.43 -16.54 -2.51
C THR A 244 23.35 -15.05 -2.18
N MET A 245 23.63 -14.71 -0.92
CA MET A 245 23.63 -13.36 -0.39
C MET A 245 24.79 -12.54 -1.02
N ASN A 246 24.69 -12.31 -2.33
CA ASN A 246 25.67 -11.56 -3.10
C ASN A 246 25.44 -10.07 -2.82
N THR A 247 26.53 -9.32 -2.69
CA THR A 247 26.50 -7.87 -2.44
C THR A 247 26.00 -7.07 -3.66
N ILE A 248 26.08 -7.66 -4.85
CA ILE A 248 25.64 -7.10 -6.14
C ILE A 248 24.56 -8.00 -6.75
N ASP A 249 23.72 -7.45 -7.65
CA ASP A 249 22.84 -8.24 -8.52
C ASP A 249 23.55 -9.52 -9.05
N PRO A 250 22.98 -10.72 -8.85
CA PRO A 250 23.64 -11.97 -9.26
C PRO A 250 23.93 -12.07 -10.75
N GLY A 251 23.02 -11.57 -11.61
CA GLY A 251 23.20 -11.58 -13.07
C GLY A 251 24.41 -10.73 -13.47
N LEU A 252 24.50 -9.53 -12.91
CA LEU A 252 25.64 -8.65 -13.08
C LEU A 252 26.93 -9.26 -12.52
N TYR A 253 26.89 -9.77 -11.29
CA TYR A 253 28.06 -10.32 -10.60
C TYR A 253 28.74 -11.43 -11.41
N GLU A 254 27.96 -12.35 -11.98
CA GLU A 254 28.49 -13.44 -12.82
C GLU A 254 29.17 -12.93 -14.10
N LEU A 255 28.68 -11.84 -14.70
CA LEU A 255 29.33 -11.19 -15.84
C LEU A 255 30.65 -10.55 -15.42
N LEU A 256 30.63 -9.74 -14.37
CA LEU A 256 31.80 -9.04 -13.86
C LEU A 256 32.90 -10.00 -13.41
N LYS A 257 32.53 -11.14 -12.82
CA LYS A 257 33.45 -12.18 -12.37
C LYS A 257 34.17 -12.85 -13.53
N LYS A 258 33.46 -13.16 -14.63
CA LYS A 258 34.06 -13.76 -15.84
C LYS A 258 35.14 -12.88 -16.45
N ASP A 259 34.98 -11.56 -16.35
CA ASP A 259 35.95 -10.59 -16.88
C ASP A 259 36.92 -10.03 -15.84
N SER A 260 36.88 -10.56 -14.62
CA SER A 260 37.73 -10.13 -13.50
C SER A 260 37.64 -8.63 -13.19
N ILE A 261 36.47 -8.02 -13.41
CA ILE A 261 36.21 -6.58 -13.18
C ILE A 261 35.28 -6.31 -11.99
N VAL A 262 35.01 -7.32 -11.14
CA VAL A 262 34.21 -7.14 -9.91
C VAL A 262 34.78 -6.00 -9.05
N ASN A 263 36.10 -5.92 -8.91
CA ASN A 263 36.78 -4.85 -8.17
C ASN A 263 36.96 -3.54 -8.97
N GLY A 264 36.36 -3.44 -10.15
CA GLY A 264 36.48 -2.31 -11.08
C GLY A 264 35.80 -1.03 -10.59
N THR A 265 34.94 -1.12 -9.57
CA THR A 265 34.27 0.04 -8.97
C THR A 265 34.50 0.12 -7.47
N LYS A 266 34.38 1.33 -6.92
CA LYS A 266 34.43 1.57 -5.47
C LYS A 266 33.21 0.98 -4.75
N LEU A 267 32.11 0.70 -5.47
CA LEU A 267 30.86 0.16 -4.91
C LEU A 267 31.10 -1.20 -4.24
N TYR A 268 31.69 -2.16 -4.96
CA TYR A 268 31.89 -3.52 -4.43
C TYR A 268 32.78 -3.54 -3.20
N LYS A 269 33.90 -2.81 -3.24
CA LYS A 269 34.81 -2.73 -2.09
C LYS A 269 34.13 -2.09 -0.87
N PHE A 270 33.27 -1.08 -1.10
CA PHE A 270 32.46 -0.51 -0.03
C PHE A 270 31.46 -1.52 0.54
N TYR A 271 30.82 -2.33 -0.31
CA TYR A 271 29.92 -3.40 0.14
C TYR A 271 30.67 -4.50 0.92
N GLU A 272 31.86 -4.90 0.48
CA GLU A 272 32.70 -5.83 1.24
C GLU A 272 33.10 -5.25 2.61
N LEU A 273 33.39 -3.95 2.66
CA LEU A 273 33.65 -3.26 3.92
C LEU A 273 32.43 -3.36 4.85
N LEU A 274 31.23 -3.03 4.37
CA LEU A 274 30.00 -3.16 5.15
C LEU A 274 29.79 -4.61 5.63
N GLU A 275 30.05 -5.59 4.79
CA GLU A 275 29.80 -7.01 5.12
C GLU A 275 30.74 -7.55 6.20
N LYS A 276 32.01 -7.13 6.20
CA LYS A 276 32.95 -7.46 7.28
C LYS A 276 32.46 -7.00 8.64
N HIS A 277 31.74 -5.88 8.69
CA HIS A 277 31.17 -5.33 9.92
C HIS A 277 29.79 -5.90 10.26
N TYR A 278 29.10 -6.51 9.29
CA TYR A 278 27.83 -7.20 9.49
C TYR A 278 27.97 -8.44 10.38
N GLY A 279 28.98 -9.28 10.12
CA GLY A 279 29.18 -10.58 10.78
C GLY A 279 29.63 -10.54 12.25
N VAL A 280 29.78 -9.36 12.86
CA VAL A 280 30.30 -9.18 14.24
C VAL A 280 29.18 -8.81 15.24
N SER A 281 27.93 -8.69 14.79
CA SER A 281 26.84 -8.23 15.67
C SER A 281 26.37 -9.33 16.62
N THR A 282 26.57 -9.15 17.92
CA THR A 282 25.85 -9.88 18.97
C THR A 282 24.50 -9.20 19.17
N ILE A 283 23.40 -9.95 19.00
CA ILE A 283 22.04 -9.47 19.26
C ILE A 283 22.01 -8.87 20.68
N ARG A 284 21.71 -7.58 20.79
CA ARG A 284 21.40 -6.92 22.06
C ARG A 284 19.90 -6.98 22.30
N ASN A 285 19.52 -6.77 23.56
CA ASN A 285 18.12 -6.68 23.97
C ASN A 285 17.37 -5.61 23.14
N CYS A 286 16.31 -6.04 22.44
CA CYS A 286 15.46 -5.23 21.57
C CYS A 286 14.03 -5.03 22.12
N ASP A 287 13.83 -5.14 23.44
CA ASP A 287 12.54 -4.93 24.11
C ASP A 287 11.89 -3.57 23.75
N TYR A 288 12.68 -2.57 23.39
CA TYR A 288 12.17 -1.27 22.93
C TYR A 288 11.32 -1.37 21.64
N LEU A 289 11.42 -2.47 20.89
CA LEU A 289 10.61 -2.77 19.71
C LEU A 289 9.20 -3.25 20.07
N ASP A 290 8.94 -3.65 21.32
CA ASP A 290 7.64 -4.21 21.74
C ASP A 290 6.50 -3.20 21.66
N LYS A 291 6.81 -1.91 21.68
CA LYS A 291 5.84 -0.82 21.47
C LYS A 291 5.43 -0.64 20.00
N TYR A 292 6.02 -1.40 19.07
CA TYR A 292 5.73 -1.32 17.64
C TYR A 292 5.12 -2.63 17.13
N SER A 293 4.16 -2.50 16.22
CA SER A 293 3.56 -3.64 15.51
C SER A 293 4.50 -4.10 14.39
N ILE A 294 5.50 -4.90 14.75
CA ILE A 294 6.50 -5.49 13.84
C ILE A 294 6.25 -7.01 13.79
N LYS A 295 6.16 -7.57 12.58
CA LYS A 295 5.97 -9.00 12.36
C LYS A 295 7.25 -9.77 12.65
N ASP A 296 8.38 -9.35 12.09
CA ASP A 296 9.70 -9.95 12.34
C ASP A 296 10.62 -9.04 13.17
N LYS A 297 10.40 -9.04 14.49
CA LYS A 297 11.22 -8.24 15.42
C LYS A 297 12.71 -8.62 15.37
N SER A 298 13.01 -9.89 15.13
CA SER A 298 14.38 -10.39 15.17
C SER A 298 15.23 -9.81 14.03
N VAL A 299 14.68 -9.79 12.81
CA VAL A 299 15.34 -9.24 11.62
C VAL A 299 15.53 -7.74 11.76
N ILE A 300 14.49 -7.02 12.20
CA ILE A 300 14.57 -5.56 12.35
C ILE A 300 15.57 -5.18 13.45
N CYS A 301 15.61 -5.93 14.55
CA CYS A 301 16.60 -5.77 15.60
C CYS A 301 18.03 -5.96 15.09
N GLU A 302 18.30 -7.07 14.39
CA GLU A 302 19.61 -7.39 13.80
C GLU A 302 20.09 -6.26 12.88
N LEU A 303 19.25 -5.83 11.94
CA LEU A 303 19.59 -4.79 10.99
C LEU A 303 19.80 -3.42 11.65
N LEU A 304 18.99 -3.06 12.65
CA LEU A 304 19.13 -1.77 13.34
C LEU A 304 20.43 -1.70 14.15
N GLU A 305 20.83 -2.78 14.82
CA GLU A 305 22.10 -2.80 15.55
C GLU A 305 23.30 -2.71 14.59
N VAL A 306 23.23 -3.40 13.44
CA VAL A 306 24.21 -3.25 12.36
C VAL A 306 24.30 -1.79 11.90
N VAL A 307 23.17 -1.17 11.58
CA VAL A 307 23.13 0.24 11.16
C VAL A 307 23.70 1.15 12.25
N LYS A 308 23.34 0.94 13.52
CA LYS A 308 23.86 1.72 14.64
C LYS A 308 25.39 1.64 14.73
N ASN A 309 25.95 0.43 14.60
CA ASN A 309 27.40 0.21 14.61
C ASN A 309 28.11 0.88 13.42
N ILE A 310 27.54 0.78 12.22
CA ILE A 310 28.04 1.49 11.02
C ILE A 310 28.03 2.99 11.27
N LEU A 311 26.91 3.52 11.76
CA LEU A 311 26.72 4.93 11.96
C LEU A 311 27.59 5.52 13.09
N GLU A 312 28.03 4.71 14.05
CA GLU A 312 29.00 5.11 15.09
C GLU A 312 30.39 5.40 14.51
N LYS A 313 30.77 4.67 13.46
CA LYS A 313 32.05 4.85 12.75
C LYS A 313 31.90 5.67 11.46
N TRP A 314 30.73 6.27 11.23
CA TRP A 314 30.38 6.89 9.95
C TRP A 314 31.39 7.95 9.50
N ASP A 315 31.58 8.99 10.32
CA ASP A 315 32.40 10.15 9.94
C ASP A 315 33.88 9.80 9.73
N GLY A 316 34.39 8.84 10.52
CA GLY A 316 35.79 8.44 10.52
C GLY A 316 36.15 7.35 9.50
N THR A 317 35.19 6.52 9.10
CA THR A 317 35.45 5.34 8.25
C THR A 317 34.68 5.38 6.93
N TYR A 318 33.37 5.60 6.99
CA TYR A 318 32.50 5.34 5.84
C TYR A 318 32.21 6.59 4.99
N ALA A 319 31.99 7.74 5.63
CA ALA A 319 31.59 8.98 4.96
C ALA A 319 32.61 9.44 3.92
N LYS A 320 33.90 9.19 4.14
CA LYS A 320 35.01 9.60 3.27
C LYS A 320 35.73 8.44 2.60
N TYR A 321 35.09 7.28 2.51
CA TYR A 321 35.71 6.09 1.94
C TYR A 321 36.28 6.37 0.54
N GLU A 322 37.60 6.16 0.38
CA GLU A 322 38.35 6.43 -0.85
C GLU A 322 38.03 7.81 -1.49
N GLU A 323 37.92 8.85 -0.67
CA GLU A 323 37.65 10.24 -1.11
C GLU A 323 36.29 10.43 -1.83
N LEU A 324 35.38 9.45 -1.72
CA LEU A 324 34.03 9.61 -2.22
C LEU A 324 33.28 10.69 -1.46
N ASN A 325 32.35 11.36 -2.16
CA ASN A 325 31.40 12.26 -1.54
C ASN A 325 30.56 11.49 -0.49
N PRO A 326 30.38 12.02 0.73
CA PRO A 326 29.54 11.42 1.77
C PRO A 326 28.12 11.05 1.33
N ASN A 327 27.53 11.82 0.42
CA ASN A 327 26.21 11.50 -0.14
C ASN A 327 26.25 10.22 -0.98
N LYS A 328 27.36 9.97 -1.69
CA LYS A 328 27.57 8.77 -2.52
C LYS A 328 27.77 7.54 -1.65
N THR A 329 28.58 7.62 -0.60
CA THR A 329 28.77 6.51 0.35
C THR A 329 27.51 6.23 1.15
N CYS A 330 26.72 7.26 1.48
CA CYS A 330 25.40 7.07 2.06
C CYS A 330 24.41 6.40 1.09
N ALA A 331 24.43 6.76 -0.19
CA ALA A 331 23.65 6.06 -1.20
C ALA A 331 24.03 4.57 -1.24
N TYR A 332 25.33 4.25 -1.26
CA TYR A 332 25.80 2.86 -1.21
C TYR A 332 25.27 2.11 0.02
N LEU A 333 25.32 2.71 1.21
CA LEU A 333 24.73 2.09 2.42
C LEU A 333 23.23 1.79 2.24
N ASN A 334 22.46 2.72 1.66
CA ASN A 334 21.04 2.52 1.41
C ASN A 334 20.78 1.33 0.48
N TYR A 335 21.46 1.25 -0.67
CA TYR A 335 21.28 0.13 -1.61
C TYR A 335 21.82 -1.20 -1.07
N TRP A 336 22.82 -1.18 -0.19
CA TRP A 336 23.24 -2.38 0.53
C TRP A 336 22.16 -2.85 1.51
N LEU A 337 21.51 -1.94 2.23
CA LEU A 337 20.38 -2.28 3.12
C LEU A 337 19.16 -2.78 2.36
N TYR A 338 18.86 -2.24 1.18
CA TYR A 338 17.79 -2.75 0.30
C TYR A 338 17.96 -4.24 0.04
N ASN A 339 19.19 -4.70 -0.20
CA ASN A 339 19.53 -6.10 -0.38
C ASN A 339 19.22 -6.94 0.88
N LYS A 340 19.58 -6.43 2.06
CA LYS A 340 19.38 -7.15 3.32
C LYS A 340 17.89 -7.28 3.68
N LEU A 341 17.12 -6.21 3.45
CA LEU A 341 15.67 -6.18 3.67
C LEU A 341 14.91 -7.05 2.66
N PHE A 342 15.45 -7.24 1.45
CA PHE A 342 14.88 -8.12 0.44
C PHE A 342 14.98 -9.61 0.82
N TYR A 343 16.16 -10.06 1.28
CA TYR A 343 16.43 -11.48 1.53
C TYR A 343 15.84 -12.03 2.83
N LYS A 344 15.62 -11.17 3.82
CA LYS A 344 14.87 -11.54 5.03
C LYS A 344 13.39 -11.34 4.71
N ASP A 345 12.51 -12.27 5.03
CA ASP A 345 11.08 -12.26 4.64
C ASP A 345 10.25 -11.13 5.31
N THR A 346 10.65 -9.88 5.07
CA THR A 346 10.27 -8.68 5.82
C THR A 346 9.03 -8.04 5.20
N SER A 347 7.96 -7.81 5.97
CA SER A 347 6.75 -7.18 5.42
C SER A 347 7.03 -5.70 5.06
N PRO A 348 6.28 -5.08 4.11
CA PRO A 348 6.43 -3.65 3.83
C PRO A 348 6.31 -2.76 5.07
N CYS A 349 5.47 -3.15 6.05
CA CYS A 349 5.36 -2.44 7.30
C CYS A 349 6.59 -2.57 8.20
N ASP A 350 7.26 -3.73 8.20
CA ASP A 350 8.51 -3.89 8.92
C ASP A 350 9.63 -3.05 8.27
N ILE A 351 9.67 -2.97 6.93
CA ILE A 351 10.59 -2.10 6.18
C ILE A 351 10.34 -0.62 6.54
N ASP A 352 9.08 -0.17 6.54
CA ASP A 352 8.72 1.19 6.97
C ASP A 352 9.18 1.46 8.41
N MET A 353 8.94 0.51 9.31
CA MET A 353 9.36 0.62 10.71
C MET A 353 10.87 0.68 10.85
N PHE A 354 11.63 -0.09 10.07
CA PHE A 354 13.09 -0.01 10.05
C PHE A 354 13.58 1.39 9.67
N TYR A 355 13.09 1.96 8.57
CA TYR A 355 13.52 3.28 8.13
C TYR A 355 13.09 4.39 9.09
N TYR A 356 11.91 4.27 9.71
CA TYR A 356 11.48 5.16 10.78
C TYR A 356 12.41 5.11 12.00
N LEU A 357 12.81 3.92 12.43
CA LEU A 357 13.72 3.72 13.57
C LEU A 357 15.13 4.21 13.25
N TRP A 358 15.62 3.98 12.02
CA TRP A 358 16.87 4.54 11.56
C TRP A 358 16.83 6.08 11.56
N TYR A 359 15.75 6.69 11.06
CA TYR A 359 15.58 8.14 11.11
C TYR A 359 15.61 8.69 12.55
N LYS A 360 15.01 7.99 13.52
CA LYS A 360 15.13 8.33 14.95
C LYS A 360 16.56 8.26 15.46
N LEU A 361 17.27 7.17 15.17
CA LEU A 361 18.69 7.03 15.52
C LEU A 361 19.55 8.15 14.95
N TYR A 362 19.16 8.67 13.78
CA TYR A 362 19.78 9.84 13.18
C TYR A 362 19.49 11.13 13.98
N ILE A 363 18.23 11.42 14.29
CA ILE A 363 17.85 12.62 15.07
C ILE A 363 18.53 12.64 16.44
N ASP A 364 18.53 11.50 17.14
CA ASP A 364 19.04 11.40 18.51
C ASP A 364 20.56 11.64 18.60
N LYS A 365 21.31 11.48 17.51
CA LYS A 365 22.76 11.67 17.43
C LYS A 365 23.12 12.96 16.66
N SER A 366 22.70 14.10 17.19
CA SER A 366 22.86 15.45 16.61
C SER A 366 24.31 15.96 16.47
N GLN A 367 25.33 15.18 16.84
CA GLN A 367 26.75 15.57 16.82
C GLN A 367 27.56 15.05 15.63
N ARG A 368 26.96 14.32 14.68
CA ARG A 368 27.68 13.80 13.50
C ARG A 368 28.00 14.90 12.49
N LYS A 369 29.22 14.86 11.93
CA LYS A 369 29.67 15.77 10.88
C LYS A 369 29.01 15.49 9.53
N TYR A 370 28.86 14.22 9.17
CA TYR A 370 28.21 13.81 7.92
C TYR A 370 26.89 13.09 8.21
N LYS A 371 25.84 13.54 7.54
CA LYS A 371 24.50 12.97 7.68
C LYS A 371 24.36 11.74 6.79
N CYS A 372 23.83 10.65 7.33
CA CYS A 372 23.41 9.52 6.52
C CYS A 372 22.18 8.82 7.09
N TYR A 373 21.11 8.93 6.33
CA TYR A 373 19.85 8.21 6.47
C TYR A 373 19.15 8.20 5.10
N ASN A 374 18.06 7.46 4.96
CA ASN A 374 17.28 7.49 3.74
C ASN A 374 16.33 8.70 3.74
N GLU A 375 16.81 9.83 3.23
CA GLU A 375 16.01 11.06 3.08
C GLU A 375 14.81 10.89 2.15
N LYS A 376 14.85 9.90 1.27
CA LYS A 376 13.90 9.69 0.18
C LYS A 376 13.18 8.35 0.31
N TYR A 377 12.98 7.88 1.54
CA TYR A 377 12.19 6.68 1.77
C TYR A 377 10.69 7.00 1.66
N TYR A 378 10.02 6.38 0.68
CA TYR A 378 8.58 6.58 0.41
C TYR A 378 7.75 5.30 0.63
N GLY A 379 8.20 4.45 1.55
CA GLY A 379 7.51 3.23 1.94
C GLY A 379 7.65 2.10 0.91
N PHE A 380 8.84 1.60 0.61
CA PHE A 380 9.04 0.69 -0.53
C PHE A 380 8.65 -0.77 -0.23
N ILE A 381 8.09 -1.48 -1.21
CA ILE A 381 7.94 -2.93 -1.13
C ILE A 381 9.22 -3.66 -1.55
N LYS A 382 9.35 -4.95 -1.21
CA LYS A 382 10.53 -5.77 -1.53
C LYS A 382 10.95 -5.72 -3.00
N GLU A 383 10.01 -5.89 -3.91
CA GLU A 383 10.28 -5.85 -5.36
C GLU A 383 10.83 -4.49 -5.81
N GLU A 384 10.32 -3.40 -5.24
CA GLU A 384 10.83 -2.05 -5.50
C GLU A 384 12.27 -1.90 -5.02
N LEU A 385 12.60 -2.44 -3.84
CA LEU A 385 13.97 -2.45 -3.32
C LEU A 385 14.95 -3.24 -4.21
N ASP A 386 14.54 -4.41 -4.70
CA ASP A 386 15.34 -5.25 -5.61
C ASP A 386 15.58 -4.51 -6.94
N ASN A 387 14.52 -3.98 -7.55
CA ASN A 387 14.60 -3.23 -8.81
C ASN A 387 15.47 -1.98 -8.72
N LYS A 388 15.32 -1.22 -7.62
CA LYS A 388 16.19 -0.07 -7.32
C LYS A 388 17.65 -0.46 -7.29
N LYS A 389 17.97 -1.52 -6.54
CA LYS A 389 19.34 -2.01 -6.41
C LYS A 389 19.92 -2.50 -7.73
N LYS A 390 19.18 -3.31 -8.49
CA LYS A 390 19.64 -3.82 -9.80
C LYS A 390 20.02 -2.69 -10.75
N LEU A 391 19.14 -1.69 -10.88
CA LEU A 391 19.39 -0.56 -11.76
C LEU A 391 20.58 0.27 -11.27
N PHE A 392 20.63 0.55 -9.97
CA PHE A 392 21.74 1.31 -9.38
C PHE A 392 23.10 0.61 -9.52
N ASP A 393 23.20 -0.67 -9.18
CA ASP A 393 24.42 -1.46 -9.30
C ASP A 393 24.92 -1.47 -10.76
N PHE A 394 24.02 -1.67 -11.74
CA PHE A 394 24.37 -1.56 -13.15
C PHE A 394 24.95 -0.19 -13.51
N LEU A 395 24.30 0.90 -13.08
CA LEU A 395 24.72 2.26 -13.42
C LEU A 395 26.10 2.60 -12.83
N GLU A 396 26.46 2.06 -11.66
CA GLU A 396 27.81 2.19 -11.11
C GLU A 396 28.86 1.41 -11.92
N TYR A 397 28.49 0.27 -12.49
CA TYR A 397 29.39 -0.58 -13.28
C TYR A 397 29.42 -0.26 -14.77
N TYR A 398 28.53 0.59 -15.27
CA TYR A 398 28.35 0.82 -16.70
C TYR A 398 29.65 1.17 -17.43
N ASN A 399 30.49 2.04 -16.86
CA ASN A 399 31.77 2.41 -17.48
C ASN A 399 32.73 1.21 -17.60
N SER A 400 32.83 0.37 -16.57
CA SER A 400 33.68 -0.83 -16.60
C SER A 400 33.15 -1.85 -17.62
N ILE A 401 31.82 -2.01 -17.70
CA ILE A 401 31.17 -2.87 -18.70
C ILE A 401 31.45 -2.35 -20.11
N LYS A 402 31.26 -1.05 -20.33
CA LYS A 402 31.50 -0.36 -21.60
C LYS A 402 32.93 -0.58 -22.09
N ASP A 403 33.92 -0.49 -21.21
CA ASP A 403 35.31 -0.73 -21.58
C ASP A 403 35.55 -2.19 -22.00
N LYS A 404 34.92 -3.16 -21.34
CA LYS A 404 34.96 -4.57 -21.75
C LYS A 404 34.26 -4.84 -23.07
N MET A 405 33.16 -4.14 -23.37
CA MET A 405 32.46 -4.27 -24.64
C MET A 405 33.22 -3.72 -25.86
N LYS A 406 34.31 -2.97 -25.64
CA LYS A 406 35.23 -2.56 -26.71
C LYS A 406 36.18 -3.68 -27.14
N GLU A 407 36.36 -4.72 -26.30
CA GLU A 407 37.23 -5.86 -26.61
C GLU A 407 36.60 -6.79 -27.67
N PRO A 408 37.39 -7.42 -28.56
CA PRO A 408 36.90 -8.17 -29.72
C PRO A 408 36.30 -9.58 -29.41
N LYS A 409 35.96 -9.90 -28.15
CA LYS A 409 35.49 -11.26 -27.77
C LYS A 409 33.99 -11.45 -28.00
N ASP A 410 33.63 -12.15 -29.07
CA ASP A 410 32.22 -12.31 -29.51
C ASP A 410 31.29 -13.04 -28.52
N LYS A 411 31.74 -14.10 -27.83
CA LYS A 411 30.83 -14.90 -26.95
C LYS A 411 30.42 -14.17 -25.66
N GLN A 412 31.25 -13.25 -25.16
CA GLN A 412 30.96 -12.47 -23.95
C GLN A 412 30.08 -11.26 -24.25
N LYS A 413 30.22 -10.68 -25.46
CA LYS A 413 29.38 -9.61 -25.98
C LYS A 413 27.90 -9.96 -25.91
N ASN A 414 27.53 -11.18 -26.31
CA ASN A 414 26.14 -11.66 -26.25
C ASN A 414 25.56 -11.71 -24.82
N ASN A 415 26.38 -12.03 -23.82
CA ASN A 415 25.92 -12.09 -22.43
C ASN A 415 25.67 -10.68 -21.86
N TYR A 416 26.52 -9.71 -22.18
CA TYR A 416 26.29 -8.31 -21.81
C TYR A 416 25.07 -7.73 -22.52
N CYS A 417 24.89 -8.00 -23.82
CA CYS A 417 23.70 -7.57 -24.55
C CYS A 417 22.41 -8.14 -23.93
N SER A 418 22.42 -9.41 -23.53
CA SER A 418 21.28 -10.05 -22.86
C SER A 418 20.95 -9.36 -21.52
N TYR A 419 21.96 -9.03 -20.73
CA TYR A 419 21.77 -8.31 -19.47
C TYR A 419 21.33 -6.85 -19.66
N LEU A 420 21.87 -6.17 -20.67
CA LEU A 420 21.43 -4.83 -21.06
C LEU A 420 19.95 -4.82 -21.44
N LYS A 421 19.46 -5.83 -22.18
CA LYS A 421 18.03 -5.96 -22.49
C LYS A 421 17.18 -5.95 -21.21
N VAL A 422 17.54 -6.81 -20.24
CA VAL A 422 16.85 -6.90 -18.94
C VAL A 422 16.85 -5.56 -18.20
N ILE A 423 17.98 -4.85 -18.18
CA ILE A 423 18.09 -3.57 -17.47
C ILE A 423 17.29 -2.45 -18.14
N PHE A 424 17.28 -2.38 -19.47
CA PHE A 424 16.53 -1.38 -20.21
C PHE A 424 15.02 -1.66 -20.17
N GLU A 425 14.61 -2.93 -20.16
CA GLU A 425 13.23 -3.33 -19.87
C GLU A 425 12.82 -2.93 -18.45
N LEU A 426 13.68 -3.21 -17.45
CA LEU A 426 13.46 -2.79 -16.06
C LEU A 426 13.29 -1.26 -15.96
N TYR A 427 14.12 -0.47 -16.64
CA TYR A 427 13.96 0.99 -16.70
C TYR A 427 12.57 1.38 -17.25
N LYS A 428 12.09 0.74 -18.33
CA LYS A 428 10.76 1.03 -18.88
C LYS A 428 9.64 0.71 -17.89
N GLU A 429 9.75 -0.40 -17.15
CA GLU A 429 8.79 -0.78 -16.12
C GLU A 429 8.79 0.24 -14.96
N MET A 430 9.98 0.66 -14.52
CA MET A 430 10.14 1.67 -13.46
C MET A 430 9.55 3.03 -13.89
N GLU A 431 9.79 3.45 -15.13
CA GLU A 431 9.25 4.71 -15.70
C GLU A 431 7.71 4.72 -15.78
N GLN A 432 7.09 3.55 -15.97
CA GLN A 432 5.64 3.38 -16.05
C GLN A 432 4.96 3.21 -14.70
N THR A 433 5.72 3.22 -13.61
CA THR A 433 5.16 3.05 -12.26
C THR A 433 4.28 4.25 -11.89
N ASN A 434 3.11 3.98 -11.31
CA ASN A 434 2.10 5.00 -11.00
C ASN A 434 2.58 6.04 -9.96
N ASP A 435 3.54 5.68 -9.10
CA ASP A 435 4.11 6.58 -8.11
C ASP A 435 5.44 7.18 -8.64
N PRO A 436 5.45 8.48 -9.01
CA PRO A 436 6.64 9.12 -9.57
C PRO A 436 7.78 9.27 -8.55
N HIS A 437 7.52 9.10 -7.26
CA HIS A 437 8.54 9.16 -6.21
C HIS A 437 9.27 7.83 -6.03
N THR A 438 8.65 6.71 -6.41
CA THR A 438 9.19 5.38 -6.12
C THR A 438 10.56 5.20 -6.77
N TYR A 439 10.75 5.47 -8.07
CA TYR A 439 12.02 5.20 -8.78
C TYR A 439 12.77 6.45 -9.26
N LYS A 440 12.44 7.61 -8.67
CA LYS A 440 12.90 8.92 -9.17
C LYS A 440 14.42 9.01 -9.33
N ASP A 441 15.17 8.66 -8.31
CA ASP A 441 16.62 8.81 -8.29
C ASP A 441 17.30 7.88 -9.29
N GLU A 442 16.82 6.65 -9.42
CA GLU A 442 17.36 5.67 -10.36
C GLU A 442 17.05 6.05 -11.81
N ILE A 443 15.85 6.55 -12.09
CA ILE A 443 15.46 7.08 -13.41
C ILE A 443 16.28 8.31 -13.78
N GLU A 444 16.47 9.26 -12.87
CA GLU A 444 17.29 10.45 -13.10
C GLU A 444 18.75 10.07 -13.39
N LEU A 445 19.31 9.11 -12.65
CA LEU A 445 20.66 8.61 -12.86
C LEU A 445 20.80 7.92 -14.23
N PHE A 446 19.83 7.09 -14.60
CA PHE A 446 19.79 6.41 -15.89
C PHE A 446 19.75 7.41 -17.05
N ARG A 447 18.81 8.36 -17.01
CA ARG A 447 18.67 9.41 -18.03
C ARG A 447 19.95 10.23 -18.14
N ARG A 448 20.60 10.58 -17.04
CA ARG A 448 21.87 11.32 -17.09
C ARG A 448 22.97 10.60 -17.89
N ILE A 449 22.99 9.27 -17.87
CA ILE A 449 23.99 8.48 -18.60
C ILE A 449 23.57 8.29 -20.06
N PHE A 450 22.31 7.93 -20.32
CA PHE A 450 21.89 7.44 -21.65
C PHE A 450 21.14 8.47 -22.51
N PHE A 451 20.75 9.62 -21.98
CA PHE A 451 19.93 10.59 -22.73
C PHE A 451 20.71 11.34 -23.82
N ASP A 452 22.01 11.57 -23.64
CA ASP A 452 22.88 12.02 -24.74
C ASP A 452 23.11 10.80 -25.64
N ASN A 453 22.47 10.79 -26.82
CA ASN A 453 22.36 9.66 -27.76
C ASN A 453 23.68 8.92 -28.08
N LYS A 454 24.84 9.48 -27.74
CA LYS A 454 26.16 8.85 -27.87
C LYS A 454 26.26 7.49 -27.17
N GLU A 455 25.79 7.41 -25.92
CA GLU A 455 25.89 6.14 -25.17
C GLU A 455 24.94 5.10 -25.74
N LEU A 456 23.73 5.50 -26.14
CA LEU A 456 22.78 4.61 -26.82
C LEU A 456 23.33 4.11 -28.15
N HIS A 457 23.88 5.00 -28.99
CA HIS A 457 24.46 4.63 -30.28
C HIS A 457 25.62 3.64 -30.11
N PHE A 458 26.49 3.84 -29.11
CA PHE A 458 27.55 2.88 -28.79
C PHE A 458 26.96 1.50 -28.45
N LEU A 459 25.92 1.46 -27.62
CA LEU A 459 25.26 0.21 -27.27
C LEU A 459 24.53 -0.43 -28.44
N GLU A 460 23.93 0.33 -29.34
CA GLU A 460 23.28 -0.18 -30.56
C GLU A 460 24.29 -0.80 -31.53
N GLU A 461 25.47 -0.19 -31.69
CA GLU A 461 26.56 -0.76 -32.51
C GLU A 461 27.07 -2.08 -31.92
N LYS A 462 27.18 -2.17 -30.59
CA LYS A 462 27.67 -3.37 -29.91
C LYS A 462 26.58 -4.41 -29.69
N CYS A 463 25.34 -4.03 -29.57
CA CYS A 463 24.22 -4.91 -29.31
C CYS A 463 23.09 -4.55 -30.28
N PRO A 464 23.20 -4.99 -31.55
CA PRO A 464 22.10 -4.85 -32.47
C PRO A 464 20.86 -5.57 -31.89
N ASP A 465 19.67 -5.12 -32.26
CA ASP A 465 18.38 -5.73 -31.90
C ASP A 465 17.85 -5.46 -30.47
N LEU A 466 18.46 -4.55 -29.71
CA LEU A 466 17.92 -4.14 -28.39
C LEU A 466 16.84 -3.05 -28.43
N CYS A 467 16.50 -2.52 -29.60
CA CYS A 467 15.52 -1.44 -29.78
C CYS A 467 15.78 -0.19 -28.91
N LEU A 468 17.05 0.12 -28.62
CA LEU A 468 17.41 1.16 -27.65
C LEU A 468 16.95 2.56 -28.05
N GLY A 469 16.86 2.86 -29.35
CA GLY A 469 16.28 4.11 -29.87
C GLY A 469 14.82 4.38 -29.44
N LEU A 470 14.10 3.38 -28.91
CA LEU A 470 12.73 3.54 -28.40
C LEU A 470 12.64 3.66 -26.87
N VAL A 471 13.77 3.58 -26.14
CA VAL A 471 13.77 3.52 -24.67
C VAL A 471 13.08 4.73 -24.03
N PHE A 472 13.32 5.94 -24.54
CA PHE A 472 12.72 7.17 -23.99
C PHE A 472 11.38 7.54 -24.64
N SER A 473 10.78 6.63 -25.42
CA SER A 473 9.47 6.89 -26.02
C SER A 473 8.35 6.67 -25.01
N ASP A 474 7.56 7.70 -24.77
CA ASP A 474 6.33 7.62 -23.96
C ASP A 474 5.20 6.86 -24.67
N LYS A 475 5.32 6.63 -25.99
CA LYS A 475 4.30 5.96 -26.80
C LYS A 475 4.26 4.45 -26.57
N TYR A 476 5.36 3.84 -26.13
CA TYR A 476 5.52 2.39 -26.07
C TYR A 476 5.79 1.92 -24.64
N LYS A 477 5.01 0.93 -24.20
CA LYS A 477 5.15 0.31 -22.87
C LYS A 477 6.31 -0.68 -22.77
N THR A 478 6.78 -1.20 -23.89
CA THR A 478 7.85 -2.20 -23.94
C THR A 478 9.02 -1.63 -24.73
N LEU A 479 10.23 -2.07 -24.41
CA LEU A 479 11.46 -1.66 -25.11
C LEU A 479 11.40 -1.98 -26.61
N CYS A 480 10.97 -3.20 -26.95
CA CYS A 480 10.78 -3.68 -28.32
C CYS A 480 9.29 -3.94 -28.64
N PRO A 481 8.49 -2.91 -28.98
CA PRO A 481 7.04 -3.08 -29.20
C PRO A 481 6.67 -3.91 -30.43
N PHE A 482 7.60 -4.10 -31.37
CA PHE A 482 7.37 -4.78 -32.64
C PHE A 482 7.86 -6.24 -32.69
N GLU A 483 8.59 -6.73 -31.68
CA GLU A 483 9.05 -8.14 -31.63
C GLU A 483 7.88 -9.13 -31.56
N LYS A 484 6.71 -8.72 -31.04
CA LYS A 484 5.50 -9.56 -30.98
C LYS A 484 4.72 -9.66 -32.31
N MET A 485 5.19 -9.00 -33.37
CA MET A 485 4.51 -8.94 -34.67
C MET A 485 5.15 -9.79 -35.76
N ALA A 486 6.20 -10.57 -35.48
CA ALA A 486 6.70 -11.55 -36.45
C ALA A 486 5.73 -12.75 -36.51
N PRO A 487 4.97 -12.94 -37.60
CA PRO A 487 4.28 -14.20 -37.82
C PRO A 487 5.34 -15.26 -38.10
N GLY A 488 5.11 -16.49 -37.61
CA GLY A 488 5.96 -17.62 -37.95
C GLY A 488 6.11 -17.75 -39.47
N GLU A 489 7.35 -18.03 -39.89
CA GLU A 489 7.65 -18.63 -41.18
C GLU A 489 6.93 -19.98 -41.35
#